data_AF-A0A9D6IZB0-F1
#
_entry.id   AF-A0A9D6IZB0-F1
#
_cell.length_a   1.000
_cell.length_b   1.000
_cell.length_c   1.000
_cell.angle_alpha   90.00
_cell.angle_beta   90.00
_cell.angle_gamma   90.00
#
_symmetry.space_group_name_H-M   'P 1'
#
loop_
_entity.id
_entity.type
_entity.pdbx_description
1 polymer ?
#
loop_
_entity_poly.entity_id
_entity_poly.type
_entity_poly.pdbx_seq_one_letter_code
_entity_poly.pdbx_strand_id
1 'polypeptide(L)'
;MPRVIDPDDDIPEEEDEDYEAEEELSEVEPCPICDSPVGECDHLLAAIDRTYSEIESGAIFAHERSILDMIERLVVLGADALKGAGASPALVHAATLIEGDVAGGMNMGDAVSTNFPHLVEALCAMLEEDGEVSVTEGEVDEGGEEAWSYANLWSEDAEGAVERLNRRLQGLLDELE
;
A
#
# COMPACT_ATOMS: atom_id res chain seq x y z
N MET A 1 -45.50 -52.67 3.95
CA MET A 1 -44.21 -52.19 3.40
C MET A 1 -44.18 -50.69 3.61
N PRO A 2 -43.21 -50.15 4.35
CA PRO A 2 -43.12 -48.71 4.62
C PRO A 2 -42.69 -47.97 3.34
N ARG A 3 -43.30 -46.79 3.10
CA ARG A 3 -42.93 -45.88 2.02
C ARG A 3 -41.55 -45.30 2.32
N VAL A 4 -40.63 -45.46 1.39
CA VAL A 4 -39.36 -44.71 1.35
C VAL A 4 -39.74 -43.27 1.03
N ILE A 5 -39.35 -42.34 1.89
CA ILE A 5 -39.39 -40.90 1.62
C ILE A 5 -38.02 -40.62 1.02
N ASP A 6 -37.98 -40.20 -0.25
CA ASP A 6 -36.75 -39.70 -0.87
C ASP A 6 -36.33 -38.41 -0.13
N PRO A 7 -35.07 -38.29 0.31
CA PRO A 7 -34.61 -37.15 1.10
C PRO A 7 -34.26 -35.89 0.27
N ASP A 8 -34.50 -35.89 -1.04
CA ASP A 8 -33.91 -34.92 -1.97
C ASP A 8 -34.93 -33.92 -2.58
N ASP A 9 -36.06 -33.63 -1.93
CA ASP A 9 -37.18 -32.94 -2.58
C ASP A 9 -37.53 -31.54 -2.04
N ASP A 10 -36.68 -30.88 -1.25
CA ASP A 10 -36.95 -29.49 -0.79
C ASP A 10 -35.66 -28.74 -0.36
N ILE A 11 -34.72 -28.54 -1.29
CA ILE A 11 -33.76 -27.44 -1.15
C ILE A 11 -34.06 -26.48 -2.31
N PRO A 12 -34.55 -25.26 -2.06
CA PRO A 12 -34.70 -24.28 -3.12
C PRO A 12 -33.32 -24.05 -3.74
N GLU A 13 -33.23 -24.22 -5.06
CA GLU A 13 -32.09 -23.71 -5.84
C GLU A 13 -32.10 -22.19 -5.60
N GLU A 14 -31.19 -21.71 -4.75
CA GLU A 14 -30.90 -20.28 -4.68
C GLU A 14 -30.41 -19.92 -6.08
N GLU A 15 -31.17 -19.06 -6.76
CA GLU A 15 -30.72 -18.43 -7.99
C GLU A 15 -29.41 -17.74 -7.62
N ASP A 16 -28.29 -18.23 -8.16
CA ASP A 16 -27.01 -17.53 -8.13
C ASP A 16 -27.26 -16.18 -8.80
N GLU A 17 -27.59 -15.17 -7.99
CA GLU A 17 -27.64 -13.79 -8.42
C GLU A 17 -26.21 -13.48 -8.89
N ASP A 18 -26.07 -13.36 -10.22
CA ASP A 18 -24.88 -12.85 -10.88
C ASP A 18 -24.55 -11.47 -10.27
N TYR A 19 -23.78 -11.47 -9.18
CA TYR A 19 -23.17 -10.29 -8.60
C TYR A 19 -22.03 -9.91 -9.55
N GLU A 20 -22.39 -9.25 -10.65
CA GLU A 20 -21.47 -8.36 -11.36
C GLU A 20 -21.22 -7.19 -10.41
N ALA A 21 -20.33 -7.40 -9.44
CA ALA A 21 -19.61 -6.31 -8.81
C ALA A 21 -18.68 -5.72 -9.88
N GLU A 22 -19.27 -4.99 -10.83
CA GLU A 22 -18.56 -3.90 -11.47
C GLU A 22 -18.40 -2.85 -10.36
N GLU A 23 -17.44 -3.09 -9.46
CA GLU A 23 -16.96 -2.07 -8.52
C GLU A 23 -16.70 -0.82 -9.35
N GLU A 24 -17.56 0.17 -9.16
CA GLU A 24 -17.48 1.44 -9.84
C GLU A 24 -16.22 2.16 -9.33
N LEU A 25 -15.06 1.84 -9.91
CA LEU A 25 -13.83 2.66 -9.91
C LEU A 25 -14.07 4.07 -10.52
N SER A 26 -15.33 4.42 -10.79
CA SER A 26 -15.80 5.62 -11.49
C SER A 26 -15.57 6.93 -10.73
N GLU A 27 -15.18 6.86 -9.45
CA GLU A 27 -14.89 8.04 -8.62
C GLU A 27 -13.40 8.35 -8.42
N VAL A 28 -12.50 7.54 -9.01
CA VAL A 28 -11.06 7.83 -8.93
C VAL A 28 -10.68 8.91 -9.93
N GLU A 29 -10.04 9.99 -9.46
CA GLU A 29 -9.63 11.11 -10.33
C GLU A 29 -8.71 10.63 -11.47
N PRO A 30 -8.89 11.14 -12.71
CA PRO A 30 -8.05 10.78 -13.83
C PRO A 30 -6.61 11.25 -13.62
N CYS A 31 -5.68 10.72 -14.42
CA CYS A 31 -4.28 11.11 -14.40
C CYS A 31 -4.13 12.64 -14.58
N PRO A 32 -3.53 13.38 -13.61
CA PRO A 32 -3.41 14.84 -13.68
C PRO A 32 -2.41 15.33 -14.73
N ILE A 33 -1.67 14.41 -15.37
CA ILE A 33 -0.63 14.72 -16.37
C ILE A 33 -1.19 14.64 -17.79
N CYS A 34 -2.05 13.67 -18.09
CA CYS A 34 -2.56 13.42 -19.44
C CYS A 34 -4.07 13.17 -19.54
N ASP A 35 -4.82 13.39 -18.46
CA ASP A 35 -6.27 13.22 -18.35
C ASP A 35 -6.79 11.81 -18.69
N SER A 36 -5.91 10.81 -18.76
CA SER A 36 -6.30 9.40 -19.00
C SER A 36 -6.90 8.78 -17.74
N PRO A 37 -7.85 7.84 -17.85
CA PRO A 37 -8.33 7.08 -16.70
C PRO A 37 -7.19 6.38 -15.93
N VAL A 38 -7.41 6.11 -14.64
CA VAL A 38 -6.42 5.46 -13.79
C VAL A 38 -6.07 4.08 -14.35
N GLY A 39 -4.77 3.78 -14.42
CA GLY A 39 -4.27 2.53 -14.98
C GLY A 39 -4.23 2.46 -16.52
N GLU A 40 -4.74 3.48 -17.23
CA GLU A 40 -4.69 3.52 -18.70
C GLU A 40 -3.45 4.24 -19.28
N CYS A 41 -2.57 4.76 -18.42
CA CYS A 41 -1.31 5.40 -18.83
C CYS A 41 -0.15 5.01 -17.91
N ASP A 42 1.08 5.20 -18.39
CA ASP A 42 2.33 4.84 -17.70
C ASP A 42 2.75 5.86 -16.63
N HIS A 43 1.91 6.85 -16.31
CA HIS A 43 2.22 7.88 -15.31
C HIS A 43 1.84 7.46 -13.88
N LEU A 44 1.11 6.37 -13.70
CA LEU A 44 0.72 5.89 -12.38
C LEU A 44 1.92 5.24 -11.68
N LEU A 45 2.44 5.92 -10.66
CA LEU A 45 3.56 5.44 -9.86
C LEU A 45 3.09 4.42 -8.83
N ALA A 46 2.03 4.74 -8.09
CA ALA A 46 1.38 3.83 -7.16
C ALA A 46 -0.08 4.21 -6.96
N ALA A 47 -0.98 3.23 -6.96
CA ALA A 47 -2.30 3.34 -6.35
C ALA A 47 -2.27 2.63 -4.99
N ILE A 48 -2.73 3.32 -3.96
CA ILE A 48 -2.62 2.86 -2.58
C ILE A 48 -4.01 2.89 -1.94
N ASP A 49 -4.47 1.74 -1.48
CA ASP A 49 -5.57 1.64 -0.53
C ASP A 49 -5.02 1.97 0.86
N ARG A 50 -5.42 3.13 1.40
CA ARG A 50 -4.99 3.58 2.73
C ARG A 50 -5.78 2.92 3.86
N THR A 51 -6.96 2.38 3.59
CA THR A 51 -7.77 1.64 4.55
C THR A 51 -7.08 0.35 4.96
N TYR A 52 -6.56 -0.39 3.99
CA TYR A 52 -5.83 -1.65 4.22
C TYR A 52 -4.31 -1.50 4.17
N SER A 53 -3.81 -0.30 3.81
CA SER A 53 -2.39 -0.01 3.61
C SER A 53 -1.75 -0.90 2.54
N GLU A 54 -2.45 -1.09 1.42
CA GLU A 54 -2.03 -1.97 0.32
C GLU A 54 -1.69 -1.16 -0.93
N ILE A 55 -0.65 -1.56 -1.65
CA ILE A 55 -0.33 -1.00 -2.97
C ILE A 55 -1.06 -1.87 -3.99
N GLU A 56 -2.04 -1.30 -4.70
CA GLU A 56 -2.93 -2.07 -5.58
C GLU A 56 -2.44 -2.11 -7.03
N SER A 57 -1.77 -1.06 -7.49
CA SER A 57 -1.29 -0.95 -8.87
C SER A 57 -0.22 0.15 -9.05
N GLY A 58 0.19 0.37 -10.30
CA GLY A 58 1.23 1.33 -10.69
C GLY A 58 2.62 0.71 -10.83
N ALA A 59 3.61 1.53 -11.19
CA ALA A 59 4.99 1.08 -11.39
C ALA A 59 5.60 0.43 -10.13
N ILE A 60 5.23 0.91 -8.93
CA ILE A 60 5.71 0.33 -7.66
C ILE A 60 5.23 -1.10 -7.47
N PHE A 61 4.03 -1.46 -7.96
CA PHE A 61 3.44 -2.78 -7.74
C PHE A 61 4.35 -3.92 -8.21
N ALA A 62 5.04 -3.75 -9.34
CA ALA A 62 5.99 -4.73 -9.86
C ALA A 62 7.23 -4.94 -8.95
N HIS A 63 7.53 -3.97 -8.08
CA HIS A 63 8.70 -3.93 -7.21
C HIS A 63 8.35 -3.96 -5.71
N GLU A 64 7.06 -3.99 -5.38
CA GLU A 64 6.51 -3.81 -4.04
C GLU A 64 7.26 -4.64 -3.00
N ARG A 65 7.31 -5.96 -3.20
CA ARG A 65 7.98 -6.87 -2.28
C ARG A 65 9.44 -6.52 -2.01
N SER A 66 10.18 -6.08 -3.04
CA SER A 66 11.58 -5.70 -2.89
C SER A 66 11.73 -4.39 -2.12
N ILE A 67 10.84 -3.43 -2.37
CA ILE A 67 10.85 -2.12 -1.71
C ILE A 67 10.50 -2.29 -0.22
N LEU A 68 9.43 -3.04 0.07
CA LEU A 68 8.99 -3.31 1.44
C LEU A 68 10.04 -4.08 2.23
N ASP A 69 10.66 -5.13 1.66
CA ASP A 69 11.75 -5.87 2.34
C ASP A 69 12.93 -4.95 2.70
N MET A 70 13.30 -4.02 1.82
CA MET A 70 14.34 -3.04 2.12
C MET A 70 13.92 -2.08 3.23
N ILE A 71 12.69 -1.57 3.21
CA ILE A 71 12.15 -0.69 4.26
C ILE A 71 12.11 -1.42 5.60
N GLU A 72 11.62 -2.65 5.64
CA GLU A 72 11.60 -3.50 6.84
C GLU A 72 13.00 -3.71 7.41
N ARG A 73 13.97 -4.04 6.56
CA ARG A 73 15.38 -4.17 6.98
C ARG A 73 15.92 -2.86 7.54
N LEU A 74 15.64 -1.73 6.89
CA LEU A 74 16.06 -0.40 7.34
C LEU A 74 15.51 -0.07 8.74
N VAL A 75 14.22 -0.26 8.98
CA VAL A 75 13.62 0.05 10.29
C VAL A 75 14.13 -0.85 11.41
N VAL A 76 14.54 -2.09 11.10
CA VAL A 76 15.17 -3.00 12.07
C VAL A 76 16.57 -2.53 12.50
N LEU A 77 17.28 -1.76 11.66
CA LEU A 77 18.59 -1.19 12.01
C LEU A 77 18.49 -0.06 13.05
N GLY A 78 17.29 0.49 13.21
CA GLY A 78 16.94 1.42 14.28
C GLY A 78 16.95 2.89 13.89
N ALA A 79 16.16 3.69 14.60
CA ALA A 79 15.84 5.07 14.26
C ALA A 79 17.07 5.99 14.32
N ASP A 80 17.95 5.81 15.31
CA ASP A 80 19.17 6.60 15.46
C ASP A 80 20.17 6.35 14.31
N ALA A 81 20.26 5.10 13.83
CA ALA A 81 21.11 4.72 12.71
C ALA A 81 20.61 5.35 11.40
N LEU A 82 19.31 5.21 11.12
CA LEU A 82 18.64 5.82 9.96
C LEU A 82 18.80 7.34 9.96
N LYS A 83 18.62 7.98 11.11
CA LYS A 83 18.83 9.41 11.26
C LYS A 83 20.28 9.81 10.98
N GLY A 84 21.24 8.99 11.41
CA GLY A 84 22.67 9.19 11.13
C GLY A 84 23.01 9.12 9.65
N ALA A 85 22.39 8.18 8.92
CA ALA A 85 22.53 8.00 7.47
C ALA A 85 21.71 9.00 6.63
N GLY A 86 20.96 9.92 7.27
CA GLY A 86 20.16 10.91 6.57
C GLY A 86 18.91 10.35 5.89
N ALA A 87 18.32 9.29 6.45
CA ALA A 87 17.01 8.79 6.04
C ALA A 87 15.92 9.88 6.18
N SER A 88 14.81 9.70 5.45
CA SER A 88 13.68 10.64 5.52
C SER A 88 13.10 10.71 6.95
N PRO A 89 12.56 11.87 7.37
CA PRO A 89 11.93 12.00 8.67
C PRO A 89 10.79 10.99 8.90
N ALA A 90 10.03 10.66 7.85
CA ALA A 90 8.94 9.70 7.93
C ALA A 90 9.45 8.27 8.19
N LEU A 91 10.52 7.84 7.51
CA LEU A 91 11.13 6.53 7.75
C LEU A 91 11.74 6.42 9.15
N VAL A 92 12.38 7.50 9.64
CA VAL A 92 12.89 7.57 11.02
C VAL A 92 11.75 7.51 12.03
N HIS A 93 10.61 8.15 11.73
CA HIS A 93 9.44 8.10 12.59
C HIS A 93 8.87 6.68 12.69
N ALA A 94 8.67 5.99 11.56
CA ALA A 94 8.19 4.62 11.55
C ALA A 94 9.12 3.68 12.34
N ALA A 95 10.44 3.81 12.17
CA ALA A 95 11.42 3.08 12.97
C ALA A 95 11.30 3.37 14.48
N THR A 96 11.05 4.63 14.86
CA THR A 96 10.88 5.03 16.27
C THR A 96 9.64 4.36 16.90
N LEU A 97 8.54 4.26 16.15
CA LEU A 97 7.32 3.59 16.60
C LEU A 97 7.55 2.09 16.83
N ILE A 98 8.18 1.42 15.85
CA ILE A 98 8.53 0.00 15.93
C ILE A 98 9.47 -0.27 17.11
N GLU A 99 10.50 0.56 17.32
CA GLU A 99 11.39 0.45 18.47
C GLU A 99 10.62 0.60 19.80
N GLY A 100 9.64 1.50 19.86
CA GLY A 100 8.77 1.70 21.01
C GLY A 100 7.97 0.45 21.36
N ASP A 101 7.36 -0.20 20.36
CA ASP A 101 6.59 -1.43 20.54
C ASP A 101 7.47 -2.60 20.96
N VAL A 102 8.65 -2.74 20.36
CA VAL A 102 9.63 -3.76 20.74
C VAL A 102 10.13 -3.54 22.18
N ALA A 103 10.40 -2.30 22.57
CA ALA A 103 10.73 -1.95 23.95
C ALA A 103 9.57 -2.23 24.93
N GLY A 104 8.33 -2.14 24.45
CA GLY A 104 7.10 -2.54 25.14
C GLY A 104 6.91 -4.05 25.28
N GLY A 105 7.76 -4.86 24.65
CA GLY A 105 7.75 -6.32 24.74
C GLY A 105 7.08 -7.02 23.55
N MET A 106 6.70 -6.27 22.51
CA MET A 106 6.28 -6.85 21.23
C MET A 106 7.47 -7.51 20.52
N ASN A 107 7.23 -8.58 19.77
CA ASN A 107 8.29 -9.13 18.92
C ASN A 107 8.45 -8.24 17.67
N MET A 108 9.63 -8.27 17.03
CA MET A 108 9.93 -7.39 15.90
C MET A 108 8.95 -7.54 14.73
N GLY A 109 8.57 -8.79 14.39
CA GLY A 109 7.65 -9.03 13.28
C GLY A 109 6.27 -8.44 13.56
N ASP A 110 5.71 -8.67 14.75
CA ASP A 110 4.43 -8.09 15.14
C ASP A 110 4.48 -6.55 15.17
N ALA A 111 5.60 -5.96 15.62
CA ALA A 111 5.78 -4.51 15.65
C ALA A 111 5.81 -3.90 14.25
N VAL A 112 6.53 -4.54 13.32
CA VAL A 112 6.54 -4.16 11.91
C VAL A 112 5.13 -4.27 11.31
N SER A 113 4.43 -5.39 11.51
CA SER A 113 3.07 -5.58 10.99
C SER A 113 2.07 -4.58 11.57
N THR A 114 2.17 -4.25 12.87
CA THR A 114 1.30 -3.27 13.53
C THR A 114 1.51 -1.86 12.98
N ASN A 115 2.75 -1.52 12.62
CA ASN A 115 3.12 -0.21 12.10
C ASN A 115 3.24 -0.19 10.57
N PHE A 116 2.75 -1.21 9.87
CA PHE A 116 2.80 -1.27 8.41
C PHE A 116 2.16 -0.05 7.72
N PRO A 117 1.01 0.51 8.20
CA PRO A 117 0.48 1.76 7.66
C PRO A 117 1.50 2.91 7.67
N HIS A 118 2.29 3.04 8.76
CA HIS A 118 3.34 4.06 8.86
C HIS A 118 4.54 3.79 7.94
N LEU A 119 4.79 2.53 7.57
CA LEU A 119 5.81 2.19 6.57
C LEU A 119 5.36 2.59 5.16
N VAL A 120 4.08 2.38 4.84
CA VAL A 120 3.49 2.83 3.57
C VAL A 120 3.47 4.36 3.51
N GLU A 121 3.08 5.04 4.59
CA GLU A 121 3.17 6.51 4.67
C GLU A 121 4.61 7.01 4.49
N ALA A 122 5.60 6.33 5.09
CA ALA A 122 7.00 6.68 4.93
C ALA A 122 7.49 6.50 3.48
N LEU A 123 7.05 5.43 2.81
CA LEU A 123 7.30 5.22 1.39
C LEU A 123 6.72 6.35 0.54
N CYS A 124 5.46 6.73 0.76
CA CYS A 124 4.84 7.87 0.07
C CYS A 124 5.62 9.16 0.26
N ALA A 125 5.96 9.48 1.51
CA ALA A 125 6.72 10.69 1.84
C ALA A 125 8.11 10.69 1.16
N MET A 126 8.78 9.53 1.07
CA MET A 126 10.06 9.41 0.37
C MET A 126 9.95 9.69 -1.13
N LEU A 127 8.84 9.28 -1.75
CA LEU A 127 8.56 9.53 -3.17
C LEU A 127 8.23 11.00 -3.42
N GLU A 128 7.46 11.63 -2.53
CA GLU A 128 7.11 13.05 -2.61
C GLU A 128 8.32 13.98 -2.40
N GLU A 129 9.28 13.59 -1.54
CA GLU A 129 10.52 14.35 -1.29
C GLU A 129 11.37 14.56 -2.55
N ASP A 130 11.29 13.65 -3.52
CA ASP A 130 12.02 13.76 -4.79
C ASP A 130 11.43 14.85 -5.71
N GLY A 131 10.24 15.38 -5.38
CA GLY A 131 9.63 16.56 -6.00
C GLY A 131 9.06 16.36 -7.41
N GLU A 132 9.08 15.13 -7.91
CA GLU A 132 8.61 14.74 -9.25
C GLU A 132 7.32 13.90 -9.18
N VAL A 133 6.66 13.91 -8.02
CA VAL A 133 5.45 13.14 -7.75
C VAL A 133 4.30 14.10 -7.44
N SER A 134 3.19 13.92 -8.15
CA SER A 134 1.90 14.54 -7.84
C SER A 134 1.02 13.53 -7.13
N VAL A 135 0.23 13.97 -6.16
CA VAL A 135 -0.64 13.10 -5.36
C VAL A 135 -2.09 13.52 -5.53
N THR A 136 -2.96 12.57 -5.80
CA THR A 136 -4.42 12.72 -5.72
C THR A 136 -4.92 11.77 -4.64
N GLU A 137 -5.74 12.25 -3.72
CA GLU A 137 -6.24 11.48 -2.59
C GLU A 137 -7.74 11.72 -2.42
N GLY A 138 -8.43 10.72 -1.85
CA GLY A 138 -9.86 10.78 -1.66
C GLY A 138 -10.35 9.79 -0.62
N GLU A 139 -11.60 10.01 -0.20
CA GLU A 139 -12.37 9.13 0.65
C GLU A 139 -13.69 8.87 -0.08
N VAL A 140 -14.10 7.61 -0.15
CA VAL A 140 -15.37 7.20 -0.75
C VAL A 140 -16.24 6.62 0.36
N ASP A 141 -17.41 7.23 0.53
CA ASP A 141 -18.44 6.80 1.46
C ASP A 141 -19.53 6.08 0.66
N GLU A 142 -19.55 4.75 0.73
CA GLU A 142 -20.54 3.94 0.00
C GLU A 142 -21.94 3.93 0.67
N GLY A 143 -22.21 4.83 1.62
CA GLY A 143 -23.49 4.87 2.34
C GLY A 143 -23.72 3.66 3.24
N GLY A 144 -22.67 2.87 3.49
CA GLY A 144 -22.57 1.77 4.45
C GLY A 144 -21.58 2.11 5.59
N GLU A 145 -21.42 1.20 6.56
CA GLU A 145 -20.70 1.48 7.82
C GLU A 145 -19.18 1.70 7.69
N GLU A 146 -18.59 1.53 6.50
CA GLU A 146 -17.15 1.65 6.27
C GLU A 146 -16.84 2.55 5.07
N ALA A 147 -16.19 3.69 5.33
CA ALA A 147 -15.60 4.53 4.29
C ALA A 147 -14.24 3.97 3.89
N TRP A 148 -13.93 3.94 2.59
CA TRP A 148 -12.59 3.59 2.12
C TRP A 148 -11.81 4.83 1.68
N SER A 149 -10.48 4.78 1.82
CA SER A 149 -9.60 5.91 1.54
C SER A 149 -8.45 5.49 0.62
N TYR A 150 -8.08 6.36 -0.31
CA TYR A 150 -7.09 6.05 -1.33
C TYR A 150 -6.09 7.19 -1.54
N ALA A 151 -4.93 6.83 -2.11
CA ALA A 151 -3.98 7.78 -2.67
C ALA A 151 -3.35 7.24 -3.96
N ASN A 152 -3.39 8.05 -5.01
CA ASN A 152 -2.67 7.79 -6.24
C ASN A 152 -1.49 8.76 -6.36
N LEU A 153 -0.31 8.19 -6.55
CA LEU A 153 0.93 8.89 -6.81
C LEU A 153 1.19 8.84 -8.32
N TRP A 154 1.51 10.00 -8.89
CA TRP A 154 1.67 10.20 -10.32
C TRP A 154 3.04 10.79 -10.62
N SER A 155 3.69 10.33 -11.69
CA SER A 155 4.96 10.90 -12.17
C SER A 155 5.03 10.88 -13.69
N GLU A 156 5.70 11.87 -14.29
CA GLU A 156 6.03 11.85 -15.73
C GLU A 156 6.99 10.71 -16.09
N ASP A 157 7.75 10.21 -15.11
CA ASP A 157 8.74 9.13 -15.23
C ASP A 157 8.57 8.13 -14.07
N ALA A 158 7.44 7.42 -14.05
CA ALA A 158 7.09 6.50 -12.97
C ALA A 158 8.16 5.42 -12.75
N GLU A 159 8.61 4.75 -13.82
CA GLU A 159 9.67 3.74 -13.75
C GLU A 159 10.98 4.31 -13.22
N GLY A 160 11.40 5.49 -13.70
CA GLY A 160 12.61 6.12 -13.19
C GLY A 160 12.49 6.56 -11.73
N ALA A 161 11.30 6.95 -11.27
CA ALA A 161 11.05 7.23 -9.85
C ALA A 161 11.23 5.97 -8.99
N VAL A 162 10.73 4.82 -9.45
CA VAL A 162 10.95 3.53 -8.79
C VAL A 162 12.44 3.15 -8.75
N GLU A 163 13.18 3.34 -9.84
CA GLU A 163 14.63 3.09 -9.86
C GLU A 163 15.40 3.99 -8.88
N ARG A 164 15.01 5.27 -8.79
CA ARG A 164 15.61 6.24 -7.85
C ARG A 164 15.33 5.84 -6.41
N LEU A 165 14.08 5.49 -6.09
CA LEU A 165 13.69 4.99 -4.78
C LEU A 165 14.50 3.74 -4.39
N ASN A 166 14.55 2.72 -5.26
CA ASN A 166 15.31 1.50 -4.99
C ASN A 166 16.79 1.80 -4.72
N ARG A 167 17.40 2.69 -5.52
CA ARG A 167 18.80 3.10 -5.33
C ARG A 167 18.99 3.83 -4.00
N ARG A 168 18.04 4.67 -3.60
CA ARG A 168 18.07 5.40 -2.32
C ARG A 168 17.98 4.43 -1.14
N LEU A 169 17.03 3.50 -1.16
CA LEU A 169 16.86 2.48 -0.12
C LEU A 169 18.08 1.55 -0.02
N GLN A 170 18.59 1.05 -1.15
CA GLN A 170 19.80 0.22 -1.15
C GLN A 170 21.01 1.01 -0.65
N GLY A 171 21.15 2.29 -1.03
CA GLY A 171 22.24 3.14 -0.55
C GLY A 171 22.23 3.35 0.97
N LEU A 172 21.04 3.47 1.57
CA LEU A 172 20.88 3.52 3.03
C LEU A 172 21.27 2.20 3.68
N LEU A 173 20.87 1.05 3.10
CA LEU A 173 21.25 -0.26 3.61
C LEU A 173 22.77 -0.47 3.54
N ASP A 174 23.39 -0.16 2.41
CA ASP A 174 24.84 -0.28 2.19
C ASP A 174 25.66 0.61 3.14
N GLU A 175 25.10 1.73 3.61
CA GLU A 175 25.75 2.61 4.59
C GLU A 175 25.68 2.06 6.03
N LEU A 176 24.65 1.27 6.33
CA LEU A 176 24.33 0.82 7.69
C LEU A 176 24.74 -0.63 7.98
N GLU A 177 24.97 -1.46 6.95
CA GLU A 177 25.46 -2.85 7.05
C GLU A 177 27.00 -2.97 6.98
#